data_AF-A0A4P9WKA0-F1
#
_entry.id   AF-A0A4P9WKA0-F1
#
_cell.length_a   1.000
_cell.length_b   1.000
_cell.length_c   1.000
_cell.angle_alpha   90.00
_cell.angle_beta   90.00
_cell.angle_gamma   90.00
#
_symmetry.space_group_name_H-M   'P 1'
#
loop_
_entity.id
_entity.type
_entity.pdbx_description
1 polymer ?
#
loop_
_entity_poly.entity_id
_entity_poly.type
_entity_poly.pdbx_seq_one_letter_code
_entity_poly.pdbx_strand_id
1 'polypeptide(L)'
;MASFFKSLKGEAEELIFKVEESGLFGAGERHREHALLEAASHRFGSFATPCDGNAFKFFVDGMNYMAAVAEAIAGAQESICIADWWFSPQLVSALRNMG
;
A
#
# COMPACT_ATOMS: atom_id res chain seq x y z
N MET A 1 -36.40 2.83 1.98
CA MET A 1 -35.22 3.67 2.26
C MET A 1 -34.47 3.21 3.52
N ALA A 2 -35.09 3.15 4.71
CA ALA A 2 -34.37 2.78 5.95
C ALA A 2 -33.80 1.34 5.98
N SER A 3 -34.43 0.37 5.31
CA SER A 3 -34.00 -1.03 5.29
C SER A 3 -32.70 -1.26 4.50
N PHE A 4 -32.49 -0.50 3.42
CA PHE A 4 -31.31 -0.62 2.57
C PHE A 4 -30.03 -0.19 3.30
N PHE A 5 -30.07 0.96 4.00
CA PHE A 5 -28.93 1.44 4.79
C PHE A 5 -28.61 0.55 5.99
N LYS A 6 -29.61 -0.16 6.54
CA LYS A 6 -29.40 -1.14 7.61
C LYS A 6 -28.68 -2.39 7.11
N SER A 7 -29.00 -2.87 5.89
CA SER A 7 -28.31 -4.00 5.24
C SER A 7 -26.86 -3.65 4.93
N LEU A 8 -26.63 -2.50 4.31
CA LEU A 8 -25.29 -2.02 3.99
C LEU A 8 -24.41 -1.86 5.23
N LYS A 9 -24.99 -1.38 6.34
CA LYS A 9 -24.25 -1.28 7.61
C LYS A 9 -23.87 -2.65 8.16
N GLY A 10 -24.78 -3.63 8.11
CA GLY A 10 -24.50 -4.99 8.57
C GLY A 10 -23.43 -5.68 7.72
N GLU A 11 -23.48 -5.53 6.40
CA GLU A 11 -22.49 -6.09 5.47
C GLU A 11 -21.10 -5.46 5.66
N ALA A 12 -21.04 -4.15 5.92
CA ALA A 12 -19.77 -3.46 6.22
C ALA A 12 -19.16 -3.91 7.55
N GLU A 13 -19.97 -4.09 8.60
CA GLU A 13 -19.53 -4.59 9.91
C GLU A 13 -19.02 -6.04 9.82
N GLU A 14 -19.68 -6.89 9.03
CA GLU A 14 -19.25 -8.27 8.79
C GLU A 14 -17.93 -8.34 8.01
N LEU A 15 -17.74 -7.46 7.02
CA LEU A 15 -16.51 -7.37 6.25
C LEU A 15 -15.34 -6.91 7.13
N ILE A 16 -15.55 -5.88 7.97
CA ILE A 16 -14.55 -5.39 8.93
C ILE A 16 -14.16 -6.52 9.90
N PHE A 17 -15.14 -7.23 10.45
CA PHE A 17 -14.90 -8.35 11.36
C PHE A 17 -14.10 -9.47 10.70
N LYS A 18 -14.44 -9.86 9.47
CA LYS A 18 -13.71 -10.89 8.70
C LYS A 18 -12.29 -10.46 8.35
N VAL A 19 -12.06 -9.16 8.09
CA VAL A 19 -10.72 -8.61 7.84
C VAL A 19 -9.87 -8.66 9.12
N GLU A 20 -10.45 -8.35 10.28
CA GLU A 20 -9.75 -8.46 11.58
C GLU A 20 -9.41 -9.93 11.93
N GLU A 21 -10.33 -10.86 11.72
CA GLU A 21 -10.13 -12.29 12.00
C GLU A 21 -9.10 -12.95 11.06
N SER A 22 -9.05 -12.50 9.80
CA SER A 22 -8.14 -13.07 8.79
C SER A 22 -6.66 -12.92 9.11
N GLY A 23 -6.29 -12.10 10.12
CA GLY A 23 -4.89 -11.85 10.48
C GLY A 23 -4.07 -11.13 9.40
N LEU A 24 -4.70 -10.78 8.27
CA LEU A 24 -4.07 -10.14 7.11
C LEU A 24 -3.51 -8.74 7.44
N PHE A 25 -4.03 -8.11 8.50
CA PHE A 25 -3.53 -6.85 9.09
C PHE A 25 -3.17 -6.98 10.59
N GLY A 26 -3.19 -8.21 11.12
CA GLY A 26 -3.09 -8.50 12.54
C GLY A 26 -1.73 -9.05 12.92
N ALA A 27 -0.71 -8.19 13.03
CA ALA A 27 0.40 -8.51 13.92
C ALA A 27 -0.20 -8.64 15.34
N GLY A 28 -0.31 -9.86 15.88
CA GLY A 28 -0.82 -10.08 17.23
C GLY A 28 -0.07 -9.19 18.24
N GLU A 29 -0.71 -8.80 19.34
CA GLU A 29 -0.19 -7.76 20.25
C GLU A 29 1.28 -7.96 20.66
N ARG A 30 1.71 -9.22 20.86
CA ARG A 30 3.12 -9.56 21.16
C ARG A 30 4.12 -9.18 20.07
N HIS A 31 3.73 -9.27 18.80
CA HIS A 31 4.59 -8.87 17.67
C HIS A 31 4.65 -7.34 17.53
N ARG A 32 3.60 -6.62 17.96
CA ARG A 32 3.59 -5.15 17.98
C ARG A 32 4.54 -4.60 19.04
N GLU A 33 4.53 -5.17 20.25
CA GLU A 33 5.47 -4.74 21.31
C GLU A 33 6.93 -4.91 20.88
N HIS A 34 7.27 -6.04 20.27
CA HIS A 34 8.63 -6.28 19.76
C HIS A 34 9.01 -5.28 18.66
N ALA A 35 8.11 -5.04 17.69
CA ALA A 35 8.35 -4.06 16.62
C ALA A 35 8.50 -2.62 17.14
N LEU A 36 7.76 -2.25 18.19
CA LEU A 36 7.88 -0.94 18.83
C LEU A 36 9.22 -0.78 19.56
N LEU A 37 9.69 -1.83 20.24
CA LEU A 37 11.01 -1.84 20.90
C LEU A 37 12.16 -1.75 19.88
N GLU A 38 12.06 -2.49 18.77
CA GLU A 38 13.04 -2.41 17.69
C GLU A 38 13.03 -1.02 17.04
N ALA A 39 11.85 -0.49 16.71
CA ALA A 39 11.69 0.83 16.14
C ALA A 39 12.28 1.93 17.03
N ALA A 40 12.16 1.82 18.36
CA ALA A 40 12.74 2.78 19.31
C ALA A 40 14.27 2.89 19.21
N SER A 41 14.95 1.84 18.74
CA SER A 41 16.39 1.84 18.49
C SER A 41 16.79 2.38 17.11
N HIS A 42 15.84 2.46 16.18
CA HIS A 42 16.08 2.95 14.83
C HIS A 42 16.09 4.48 14.78
N ARG A 43 16.77 5.03 13.76
CA ARG A 43 16.78 6.47 13.51
C ARG A 43 15.35 7.00 13.41
N PHE A 44 15.03 8.01 14.22
CA PHE A 44 13.71 8.66 14.34
C PHE A 44 12.55 7.76 14.80
N GLY A 45 12.81 6.61 15.41
CA GLY A 45 11.72 5.71 15.78
C GLY A 45 11.09 4.97 14.59
N SER A 46 11.80 4.89 13.46
CA SER A 46 11.31 4.28 12.22
C SER A 46 11.06 2.77 12.39
N PHE A 47 10.00 2.25 11.79
CA PHE A 47 9.81 0.79 11.73
C PHE A 47 10.89 0.09 10.89
N ALA A 48 11.51 0.82 9.95
CA ALA A 48 12.56 0.31 9.06
C ALA A 48 13.96 0.75 9.50
N THR A 49 14.94 -0.15 9.35
CA THR A 49 16.37 0.12 9.58
C THR A 49 16.99 0.89 8.40
N PRO A 50 18.10 1.63 8.63
CA PRO A 50 18.92 2.13 7.53
C PRO A 50 19.45 0.99 6.65
N CYS A 51 19.47 1.20 5.34
CA CYS A 51 19.99 0.25 4.37
C CYS A 51 20.98 0.97 3.45
N ASP A 52 22.26 0.64 3.58
CA ASP A 52 23.36 1.26 2.83
C ASP A 52 23.50 0.64 1.44
N GLY A 53 23.96 1.44 0.47
CA GLY A 53 24.19 0.97 -0.90
C GLY A 53 22.95 0.88 -1.79
N ASN A 54 21.80 1.38 -1.33
CA ASN A 54 20.59 1.47 -2.15
C ASN A 54 20.77 2.44 -3.33
N ALA A 55 20.30 2.02 -4.51
CA ALA A 55 20.12 2.93 -5.63
C ALA A 55 18.85 3.77 -5.41
N PHE A 56 18.98 5.09 -5.51
CA PHE A 56 17.86 6.01 -5.44
C PHE A 56 17.85 6.92 -6.66
N LYS A 57 16.65 7.30 -7.11
CA LYS A 57 16.44 8.26 -8.20
C LYS A 57 15.40 9.27 -7.77
N PHE A 58 15.76 10.54 -7.86
CA PHE A 58 14.82 11.64 -7.62
C PHE A 58 14.13 12.03 -8.93
N PHE A 59 12.89 12.45 -8.81
CA PHE A 59 12.11 12.97 -9.92
C PHE A 59 11.62 14.36 -9.56
N VAL A 60 11.66 15.25 -10.55
CA VAL A 60 10.98 16.54 -10.52
C VAL A 60 9.80 16.40 -11.46
N ASP A 61 8.62 16.78 -10.98
CA ASP A 61 7.34 16.67 -11.67
C ASP A 61 6.92 15.22 -12.03
N GLY A 62 5.80 15.10 -12.74
CA GLY A 62 5.15 13.83 -13.03
C GLY A 62 5.66 13.08 -14.25
N MET A 63 6.22 13.75 -15.26
CA MET A 63 6.50 13.12 -16.57
C MET A 63 7.51 11.96 -16.45
N ASN A 64 8.70 12.25 -15.91
CA ASN A 64 9.75 11.24 -15.78
C ASN A 64 9.44 10.20 -14.69
N TYR A 65 8.68 10.60 -13.65
CA TYR A 65 8.21 9.70 -12.62
C TYR A 65 7.23 8.67 -13.21
N MET A 66 6.21 9.13 -13.95
CA MET A 66 5.20 8.25 -14.54
C MET A 66 5.79 7.33 -15.62
N ALA A 67 6.80 7.79 -16.38
CA ALA A 67 7.53 6.94 -17.31
C ALA A 67 8.26 5.78 -16.58
N ALA A 68 8.97 6.07 -15.49
CA ALA A 68 9.64 5.03 -14.69
C ALA A 68 8.65 4.06 -14.03
N VAL A 69 7.49 4.56 -13.56
CA VAL A 69 6.40 3.72 -13.03
C VAL A 69 5.84 2.81 -14.11
N ALA A 70 5.64 3.32 -15.34
CA ALA A 70 5.16 2.52 -16.47
C ALA A 70 6.12 1.36 -16.81
N GLU A 71 7.43 1.64 -16.87
CA GLU A 71 8.45 0.63 -17.09
C GLU A 71 8.45 -0.44 -15.99
N ALA A 72 8.37 -0.03 -14.72
CA ALA A 72 8.32 -0.95 -13.58
C ALA A 72 7.07 -1.84 -13.61
N ILE A 73 5.91 -1.27 -13.95
CA ILE A 73 4.64 -2.01 -14.11
C ILE A 73 4.72 -2.99 -15.28
N ALA A 74 5.31 -2.59 -16.41
CA ALA A 74 5.46 -3.45 -17.58
C ALA A 74 6.43 -4.62 -17.32
N GLY A 75 7.45 -4.42 -16.48
CA GLY A 75 8.44 -5.42 -16.11
C GLY A 75 8.08 -6.31 -14.91
N ALA A 76 6.96 -6.08 -14.24
CA ALA A 76 6.58 -6.85 -13.05
C ALA A 76 6.23 -8.31 -13.38
N GLN A 77 6.80 -9.26 -12.62
CA GLN A 77 6.61 -10.70 -12.87
C GLN A 77 5.59 -11.37 -11.96
N GLU A 78 5.35 -10.83 -10.76
CA GLU A 78 4.52 -11.48 -9.74
C GLU A 78 3.36 -10.60 -9.27
N SER A 79 3.67 -9.56 -8.50
CA SER A 79 2.65 -8.69 -7.90
C SER A 79 3.02 -7.22 -8.02
N ILE A 80 1.98 -6.37 -8.12
CA ILE A 80 2.09 -4.91 -8.11
C ILE A 80 1.23 -4.41 -6.97
N CYS A 81 1.84 -3.73 -6.00
CA CYS A 81 1.16 -3.08 -4.88
C CYS A 81 1.02 -1.58 -5.17
N ILE A 82 -0.21 -1.07 -5.25
CA ILE A 82 -0.51 0.36 -5.44
C ILE A 82 -1.26 0.86 -4.23
N ALA A 83 -0.74 1.93 -3.60
CA ALA A 83 -1.42 2.69 -2.57
C ALA A 83 -1.52 4.14 -3.04
N ASP A 84 -2.74 4.64 -3.16
CA ASP A 84 -3.02 6.00 -3.63
C ASP A 84 -4.18 6.58 -2.82
N TRP A 85 -4.16 7.90 -2.61
CA TRP A 85 -5.28 8.60 -1.99
C TRP A 85 -6.46 8.72 -2.96
N TRP A 86 -6.17 8.94 -4.26
CA TRP A 86 -7.14 8.87 -5.34
C TRP A 86 -6.48 8.31 -6.59
N PHE A 87 -6.92 7.11 -6.97
CA PHE A 87 -6.48 6.46 -8.18
C PHE A 87 -7.47 6.62 -9.36
N SER A 88 -6.98 7.06 -10.53
CA SER A 88 -7.74 7.03 -11.79
C SER A 88 -7.28 5.84 -12.65
N PRO A 89 -8.13 4.80 -12.83
CA PRO A 89 -7.75 3.60 -13.58
C PRO A 89 -7.34 3.87 -15.04
N GLN A 90 -7.83 4.97 -15.62
CA GLN A 90 -7.51 5.36 -16.99
C GLN A 90 -6.04 5.73 -17.17
N LEU A 91 -5.37 6.22 -16.11
CA LEU A 91 -3.96 6.61 -16.15
C LEU A 91 -3.05 5.39 -16.40
N VAL A 92 -3.33 4.25 -15.78
CA VAL A 92 -2.52 3.04 -15.94
C VAL A 92 -2.73 2.40 -17.32
N SER A 93 -3.94 2.47 -17.86
CA SER A 93 -4.21 2.01 -19.23
C SER A 93 -3.50 2.88 -20.28
N ALA A 94 -3.47 4.20 -20.07
CA ALA A 94 -2.76 5.13 -20.96
C ALA A 94 -1.25 4.84 -21.02
N LEU A 95 -0.63 4.48 -19.90
CA LEU A 95 0.80 4.13 -19.85
C LEU A 95 1.13 2.83 -20.60
N ARG A 96 0.19 1.88 -20.71
CA ARG A 96 0.37 0.63 -21.48
C ARG A 96 0.33 0.82 -23.00
N ASN A 97 -0.36 1.85 -23.49
CA ASN A 97 -0.62 2.05 -24.93
C ASN A 97 0.37 3.02 -25.61
N MET A 98 1.45 3.43 -24.94
CA MET A 98 2.50 4.29 -25.51
C MET A 98 3.70 3.50 -26.07
N GLY A 99 3.45 2.31 -26.61
CA GLY A 99 4.44 1.47 -27.30
C GLY A 99 4.04 1.21 -28.74
#